data_AF-A0AAV3Y8M8-F1
#
_entry.id   AF-A0AAV3Y8M8-F1
#
_cell.length_a   1.000
_cell.length_b   1.000
_cell.length_c   1.000
_cell.angle_alpha   90.00
_cell.angle_beta   90.00
_cell.angle_gamma   90.00
#
_symmetry.space_group_name_H-M   'P 1'
#
loop_
_entity.id
_entity.type
_entity.pdbx_description
1 polymer ?
#
loop_
_entity_poly.entity_id
_entity_poly.type
_entity_poly.pdbx_seq_one_letter_code
_entity_poly.pdbx_strand_id
1 'polypeptide(L)'
;MSADFQTVDKLEELVMSADLKTVDMLEELVMSADLQTVNLLEELVMSADLQTVDMLEELLMSTDLQTVDKLEELVMSADPQTVDMLEELVMSTDLQTVDMLEELIMSADLQTVMSVTSKR
;
A
#
# COMPACT_ATOMS: atom_id res chain seq x y z
N MET A 1 14.79 17.73 4.60
CA MET A 1 16.00 17.05 4.11
C MET A 1 15.51 15.91 3.25
N SER A 2 16.09 15.70 2.07
CA SER A 2 15.76 14.55 1.23
C SER A 2 16.94 13.60 1.14
N ALA A 3 16.66 12.30 1.13
CA ALA A 3 17.66 11.26 0.96
C ALA A 3 17.34 10.43 -0.29
N ASP A 4 18.39 10.02 -1.02
CA ASP A 4 18.28 9.13 -2.17
C ASP A 4 19.04 7.86 -1.84
N PHE A 5 18.32 6.73 -1.82
CA PHE A 5 18.91 5.42 -1.63
C PHE A 5 18.60 4.51 -2.81
N GLN A 6 19.65 3.88 -3.33
CA GLN A 6 19.54 2.94 -4.43
C GLN A 6 19.12 1.55 -3.95
N THR A 7 19.64 1.11 -2.81
CA THR A 7 19.33 -0.22 -2.24
C THR A 7 19.43 -0.13 -0.72
N VAL A 8 18.41 -0.62 -0.04
CA VAL A 8 18.33 -0.66 1.43
C VAL A 8 17.89 -2.07 1.84
N ASP A 9 18.78 -2.81 2.51
CA ASP A 9 18.47 -4.16 2.97
C ASP A 9 17.44 -4.14 4.10
N LYS A 10 17.60 -3.22 5.05
CA LYS A 10 16.68 -3.04 6.18
C LYS A 10 16.66 -1.59 6.64
N LEU A 11 15.47 -1.09 6.93
CA LEU A 11 15.25 0.20 7.54
C LEU A 11 14.14 0.07 8.58
N GLU A 12 14.44 0.39 9.83
CA GLU A 12 13.45 0.31 10.91
C GLU A 12 12.47 1.47 10.78
N GLU A 13 12.99 2.70 10.75
CA GLU A 13 12.13 3.88 10.73
C GLU A 13 12.68 4.90 9.74
N LEU A 14 11.78 5.48 8.94
CA LEU A 14 12.11 6.61 8.08
C LEU A 14 11.11 7.75 8.25
N VAL A 15 11.60 8.80 8.89
CA VAL A 15 10.86 10.06 9.10
C VAL A 15 11.61 11.18 8.36
N MET A 16 11.55 11.14 7.03
CA MET A 16 11.92 12.23 6.11
C MET A 16 11.36 11.99 4.70
N SER A 17 11.47 12.98 3.80
CA SER A 17 11.24 12.71 2.38
C SER A 17 12.39 11.90 1.78
N ALA A 18 12.11 10.86 1.02
CA ALA A 18 13.14 10.04 0.39
C ALA A 18 12.70 9.43 -0.93
N ASP A 19 13.67 9.25 -1.82
CA ASP A 19 13.50 8.46 -3.04
C ASP A 19 14.21 7.12 -2.81
N LEU A 20 13.44 6.04 -2.74
CA LEU A 20 13.95 4.69 -2.50
C LEU A 20 13.64 3.82 -3.70
N LYS A 21 14.69 3.29 -4.36
CA LYS A 21 14.48 2.41 -5.50
C LYS A 21 14.15 0.98 -5.11
N THR A 22 14.90 0.44 -4.16
CA THR A 22 14.74 -0.96 -3.74
C THR A 22 14.94 -1.06 -2.24
N VAL A 23 13.91 -1.55 -1.55
CA VAL A 23 13.92 -1.80 -0.11
C VAL A 23 13.46 -3.22 0.14
N ASP A 24 14.30 -4.02 0.79
CA ASP A 24 13.93 -5.39 1.12
C ASP A 24 12.97 -5.45 2.32
N MET A 25 13.19 -4.58 3.32
CA MET A 25 12.37 -4.53 4.53
C MET A 25 12.34 -3.11 5.10
N LEU A 26 11.14 -2.59 5.32
CA LEU A 26 10.88 -1.32 5.97
C LEU A 26 9.80 -1.53 7.03
N GLU A 27 10.10 -1.27 8.30
CA GLU A 27 9.10 -1.46 9.38
C GLU A 27 8.15 -0.27 9.39
N GLU A 28 8.65 0.96 9.55
CA GLU A 28 7.80 2.14 9.66
C GLU A 28 8.24 3.26 8.70
N LEU A 29 7.28 3.81 7.96
CA LEU A 29 7.50 4.94 7.07
C LEU A 29 6.44 6.05 7.28
N VAL A 30 6.89 7.23 7.69
CA VAL A 30 6.00 8.36 8.04
C VAL A 30 6.51 9.68 7.43
N MET A 31 6.16 9.97 6.15
CA MET A 31 6.36 11.29 5.49
C MET A 31 5.82 11.51 4.05
N SER A 32 6.66 11.78 3.03
CA SER A 32 6.37 11.72 1.58
C SER A 32 7.54 11.00 0.89
N ALA A 33 7.32 9.88 0.22
CA ALA A 33 8.40 9.13 -0.42
C ALA A 33 7.95 8.56 -1.77
N ASP A 34 8.91 8.47 -2.69
CA ASP A 34 8.73 7.76 -3.95
C ASP A 34 9.42 6.41 -3.82
N LEU A 35 8.64 5.33 -3.74
CA LEU A 35 9.16 3.96 -3.63
C LEU A 35 8.91 3.20 -4.93
N GLN A 36 9.97 2.70 -5.56
CA GLN A 36 9.81 1.91 -6.78
C GLN A 36 9.54 0.44 -6.49
N THR A 37 10.28 -0.16 -5.58
CA THR A 37 10.15 -1.58 -5.24
C THR A 37 10.38 -1.79 -3.75
N VAL A 38 9.38 -2.36 -3.09
CA VAL A 38 9.46 -2.74 -1.67
C VAL A 38 8.99 -4.18 -1.52
N ASN A 39 9.82 -5.05 -0.95
CA ASN A 39 9.40 -6.45 -0.74
C ASN A 39 8.48 -6.55 0.49
N LEU A 40 8.89 -5.94 1.61
CA LEU A 40 8.14 -5.96 2.87
C LEU A 40 8.02 -4.56 3.45
N LEU A 41 6.79 -4.14 3.73
CA LEU A 41 6.48 -2.92 4.47
C LEU A 41 5.46 -3.24 5.56
N GLU A 42 5.79 -2.99 6.82
CA GLU A 42 4.86 -3.28 7.93
C GLU A 42 3.84 -2.15 8.06
N GLU A 43 4.29 -0.93 8.33
CA GLU A 43 3.41 0.22 8.54
C GLU A 43 3.77 1.39 7.62
N LEU A 44 2.76 1.91 6.91
CA LEU A 44 2.89 3.09 6.08
C LEU A 44 1.80 4.11 6.37
N VAL A 45 2.21 5.29 6.84
CA VAL A 45 1.33 6.43 7.14
C VAL A 45 1.79 7.65 6.34
N MET A 46 1.25 7.86 5.13
CA MET A 46 1.93 8.74 4.16
C MET A 46 1.04 9.34 3.05
N SER A 47 1.61 10.33 2.35
CA SER A 47 1.35 10.57 0.93
C SER A 47 2.58 10.11 0.11
N ALA A 48 2.55 8.89 -0.44
CA ALA A 48 3.64 8.26 -1.19
C ALA A 48 3.19 7.73 -2.56
N ASP A 49 4.02 7.88 -3.59
CA ASP A 49 3.82 7.17 -4.86
C ASP A 49 4.53 5.81 -4.79
N LEU A 50 3.74 4.73 -4.75
CA LEU A 50 4.25 3.36 -4.73
C LEU A 50 4.00 2.67 -6.07
N GLN A 51 5.08 2.21 -6.70
CA GLN A 51 4.97 1.48 -7.97
C GLN A 51 4.73 -0.01 -7.76
N THR A 52 5.52 -0.67 -6.91
CA THR A 52 5.43 -2.11 -6.69
C THR A 52 5.73 -2.46 -5.24
N VAL A 53 4.79 -3.16 -4.60
CA VAL A 53 4.93 -3.69 -3.23
C VAL A 53 4.50 -5.16 -3.20
N ASP A 54 5.37 -6.05 -2.73
CA ASP A 54 5.05 -7.48 -2.65
C ASP A 54 4.15 -7.78 -1.44
N MET A 55 4.51 -7.29 -0.25
CA MET A 55 3.66 -7.41 0.95
C MET A 55 3.64 -6.11 1.75
N LEU A 56 2.43 -5.73 2.16
CA LEU A 56 2.14 -4.58 2.99
C LEU A 56 1.15 -4.99 4.08
N GLU A 57 1.51 -4.80 5.36
CA GLU A 57 0.64 -5.19 6.47
C GLU A 57 -0.41 -4.11 6.73
N GLU A 58 0.00 -2.89 7.09
CA GLU A 58 -0.93 -1.81 7.40
C GLU A 58 -0.67 -0.57 6.53
N LEU A 59 -1.74 -0.09 5.89
CA LEU A 59 -1.69 1.10 5.07
C LEU A 59 -2.75 2.14 5.46
N LEU A 60 -2.27 3.31 5.90
CA LEU A 60 -3.07 4.51 6.17
C LEU A 60 -2.64 5.64 5.22
N MET A 61 -3.27 5.73 4.04
CA MET A 61 -2.80 6.65 2.98
C MET A 61 -3.86 7.46 2.24
N SER A 62 -3.36 8.56 1.64
CA SER A 62 -4.00 9.36 0.60
C SER A 62 -3.10 9.47 -0.64
N THR A 63 -2.86 8.39 -1.37
CA THR A 63 -2.02 8.38 -2.60
C THR A 63 -2.27 7.22 -3.56
N ASP A 64 -1.73 7.35 -4.78
CA ASP A 64 -1.84 6.39 -5.87
C ASP A 64 -0.92 5.18 -5.67
N LEU A 65 -1.49 3.97 -5.68
CA LEU A 65 -0.75 2.71 -5.74
C LEU A 65 -0.93 2.09 -7.13
N GLN A 66 0.17 1.70 -7.78
CA GLN A 66 0.06 1.03 -9.09
C GLN A 66 -0.15 -0.47 -8.96
N THR A 67 0.67 -1.15 -8.16
CA THR A 67 0.61 -2.62 -8.00
C THR A 67 0.98 -3.04 -6.59
N VAL A 68 0.10 -3.83 -5.97
CA VAL A 68 0.34 -4.49 -4.68
C VAL A 68 -0.07 -5.95 -4.77
N ASP A 69 0.85 -6.86 -4.46
CA ASP A 69 0.57 -8.31 -4.52
C ASP A 69 -0.26 -8.75 -3.31
N LYS A 70 0.11 -8.30 -2.11
CA LYS A 70 -0.62 -8.60 -0.86
C LYS A 70 -0.72 -7.40 0.05
N LEU A 71 -1.93 -7.15 0.53
CA LEU A 71 -2.25 -6.12 1.51
C LEU A 71 -3.14 -6.72 2.59
N GLU A 72 -2.72 -6.63 3.85
CA GLU A 72 -3.49 -7.18 4.98
C GLU A 72 -4.57 -6.19 5.41
N GLU A 73 -4.21 -4.97 5.80
CA GLU A 73 -5.15 -3.93 6.22
C GLU A 73 -4.95 -2.65 5.41
N LEU A 74 -6.03 -2.18 4.80
CA LEU A 74 -6.06 -0.92 4.07
C LEU A 74 -7.13 0.01 4.62
N VAL A 75 -6.71 1.17 5.13
CA VAL A 75 -7.59 2.25 5.56
C VAL A 75 -7.34 3.48 4.67
N MET A 76 -8.22 3.71 3.68
CA MET A 76 -7.88 4.60 2.54
C MET A 76 -8.84 5.76 2.26
N SER A 77 -8.23 6.83 1.75
CA SER A 77 -8.82 7.77 0.79
C SER A 77 -7.91 7.87 -0.45
N ALA A 78 -7.82 6.81 -1.25
CA ALA A 78 -7.00 6.82 -2.46
C ALA A 78 -7.47 5.81 -3.53
N ASP A 79 -6.82 5.85 -4.71
CA ASP A 79 -7.24 5.18 -5.95
C ASP A 79 -6.18 4.16 -6.44
N PRO A 80 -6.04 2.98 -5.81
CA PRO A 80 -5.13 1.96 -6.29
C PRO A 80 -5.61 1.40 -7.65
N GLN A 81 -4.66 1.19 -8.57
CA GLN A 81 -4.96 0.68 -9.91
C GLN A 81 -5.16 -0.83 -9.92
N THR A 82 -4.29 -1.58 -9.23
CA THR A 82 -4.33 -3.05 -9.17
C THR A 82 -3.87 -3.56 -7.79
N VAL A 83 -4.68 -4.41 -7.16
CA VAL A 83 -4.34 -5.16 -5.95
C VAL A 83 -4.71 -6.63 -6.14
N ASP A 84 -3.75 -7.54 -5.98
CA ASP A 84 -3.96 -8.97 -6.21
C ASP A 84 -4.71 -9.62 -5.03
N MET A 85 -4.25 -9.38 -3.80
CA MET A 85 -4.90 -9.88 -2.58
C MET A 85 -5.04 -8.77 -1.54
N LEU A 86 -6.26 -8.62 -1.02
CA LEU A 86 -6.59 -7.70 0.06
C LEU A 86 -7.40 -8.43 1.14
N GLU A 87 -6.90 -8.49 2.37
CA GLU A 87 -7.62 -9.15 3.47
C GLU A 87 -8.71 -8.25 4.04
N GLU A 88 -8.38 -7.07 4.55
CA GLU A 88 -9.31 -6.11 5.13
C GLU A 88 -9.23 -4.75 4.44
N LEU A 89 -10.39 -4.25 4.00
CA LEU A 89 -10.51 -2.93 3.41
C LEU A 89 -11.52 -2.07 4.15
N VAL A 90 -11.04 -0.96 4.71
CA VAL A 90 -11.85 0.15 5.23
C VAL A 90 -11.68 1.37 4.34
N MET A 91 -12.67 1.68 3.50
CA MET A 91 -12.50 2.70 2.44
C MET A 91 -13.61 3.75 2.38
N SER A 92 -13.20 4.98 2.05
CA SER A 92 -14.06 6.13 1.79
C SER A 92 -14.05 6.65 0.33
N THR A 93 -13.29 6.01 -0.58
CA THR A 93 -13.09 6.36 -2.01
C THR A 93 -13.33 5.18 -2.95
N ASP A 94 -13.04 5.34 -4.25
CA ASP A 94 -13.33 4.36 -5.31
C ASP A 94 -12.12 3.43 -5.59
N LEU A 95 -12.37 2.13 -5.75
CA LEU A 95 -11.37 1.16 -6.24
C LEU A 95 -11.54 0.87 -7.74
N GLN A 96 -10.43 0.79 -8.47
CA GLN A 96 -10.45 0.38 -9.88
C GLN A 96 -10.51 -1.14 -10.05
N THR A 97 -9.49 -1.86 -9.54
CA THR A 97 -9.37 -3.33 -9.72
C THR A 97 -8.80 -4.00 -8.48
N VAL A 98 -9.53 -5.00 -7.96
CA VAL A 98 -9.04 -5.93 -6.93
C VAL A 98 -9.37 -7.36 -7.36
N ASP A 99 -8.36 -8.24 -7.35
CA ASP A 99 -8.50 -9.63 -7.78
C ASP A 99 -9.19 -10.48 -6.71
N MET A 100 -8.69 -10.45 -5.47
CA MET A 100 -9.28 -11.13 -4.31
C MET A 100 -9.40 -10.20 -3.11
N LEU A 101 -10.62 -10.14 -2.56
CA LEU A 101 -10.94 -9.38 -1.35
C LEU A 101 -11.63 -10.28 -0.31
N GLU A 102 -11.11 -10.35 0.91
CA GLU A 102 -11.72 -11.16 1.98
C GLU A 102 -12.82 -10.40 2.75
N GLU A 103 -12.52 -9.19 3.22
CA GLU A 103 -13.43 -8.37 4.03
C GLU A 103 -13.48 -6.91 3.52
N LEU A 104 -14.71 -6.38 3.45
CA LEU A 104 -14.97 -5.04 2.94
C LEU A 104 -15.90 -4.26 3.88
N ILE A 105 -15.40 -3.14 4.38
CA ILE A 105 -16.13 -2.15 5.19
C ILE A 105 -16.08 -0.82 4.44
N MET A 106 -17.14 -0.49 3.70
CA MET A 106 -17.12 0.61 2.73
C MET A 106 -18.20 1.68 2.99
N SER A 107 -17.86 2.95 2.72
CA SER A 107 -18.81 4.07 2.60
C SER A 107 -18.88 4.73 1.22
N ALA A 108 -18.42 4.05 0.16
CA ALA A 108 -18.31 4.57 -1.23
C ALA A 108 -18.68 3.51 -2.30
N ASP A 109 -18.46 3.80 -3.60
CA ASP A 109 -18.86 2.96 -4.75
C ASP A 109 -17.70 2.07 -5.26
N LEU A 110 -17.98 0.81 -5.60
CA LEU A 110 -17.03 -0.12 -6.24
C LEU A 110 -17.24 -0.17 -7.76
N GLN A 111 -16.17 -0.05 -8.55
CA GLN A 111 -16.24 -0.21 -10.01
C GLN A 111 -16.07 -1.68 -10.43
N THR A 112 -15.01 -2.36 -9.99
CA THR A 112 -14.74 -3.76 -10.37
C THR A 112 -14.04 -4.56 -9.27
N VAL A 113 -14.66 -5.66 -8.84
CA VAL A 113 -14.04 -6.68 -7.96
C VAL A 113 -14.21 -8.03 -8.63
N MET A 114 -13.12 -8.79 -8.82
CA MET A 114 -13.18 -10.07 -9.52
C MET A 114 -13.68 -11.21 -8.61
N SER A 115 -13.29 -11.21 -7.33
CA SER A 115 -13.68 -12.23 -6.37
C SER A 115 -13.75 -11.67 -4.95
N VAL A 116 -14.89 -11.88 -4.28
CA VAL A 116 -15.05 -11.59 -2.84
C VAL A 116 -15.22 -12.92 -2.12
N THR A 117 -14.28 -13.25 -1.23
CA THR A 117 -14.35 -14.45 -0.40
C THR A 117 -14.56 -14.06 1.05
N SER A 118 -15.82 -13.84 1.42
CA SER A 118 -16.18 -13.57 2.80
C SER A 118 -15.95 -14.82 3.66
N LYS A 119 -15.03 -14.74 4.64
CA LYS A 119 -14.94 -15.74 5.71
C LYS A 119 -16.24 -15.68 6.53
N ARG A 120 -16.97 -16.79 6.57
CA ARG A 120 -18.22 -16.92 7.35
C ARG A 120 -17.96 -16.97 8.84
#